data_AF-M5TVE0-F1
#
_entry.id   AF-M5TVE0-F1
#
_cell.length_a   1.000
_cell.length_b   1.000
_cell.length_c   1.000
_cell.angle_alpha   90.00
_cell.angle_beta   90.00
_cell.angle_gamma   90.00
#
_symmetry.space_group_name_H-M   'P 1'
#
loop_
_entity.id
_entity.type
_entity.pdbx_description
1 polymer ?
#
loop_
_entity_poly.entity_id
_entity_poly.type
_entity_poly.pdbx_seq_one_letter_code
_entity_poly.pdbx_strand_id
1 'polypeptide(L)'
;MPSDPSSADSSQSADTALGAEQIEAMIPHRPPMRLLDEVVEMTESTLHARKTFAEDDFFVQGHFPGYPLVPGVIQCECCLQAGAILLREHTPEVGEFVPVATRMDSVKFKNMV
;
A
#
# COMPACT_ATOMS: atom_id res chain seq x y z
N MET A 1 3.24 -20.44 47.33
CA MET A 1 2.71 -21.08 46.12
C MET A 1 1.21 -20.88 46.15
N PRO A 2 0.64 -20.16 45.18
CA PRO A 2 0.72 -20.53 43.76
C PRO A 2 1.53 -19.53 42.94
N SER A 3 2.32 -20.07 42.01
CA SER A 3 2.97 -19.36 40.91
C SER A 3 2.01 -19.36 39.73
N ASP A 4 1.61 -18.17 39.27
CA ASP A 4 0.84 -18.02 38.03
C ASP A 4 1.62 -18.60 36.83
N PRO A 5 1.01 -19.44 36.00
CA PRO A 5 1.62 -19.88 34.77
C PRO A 5 1.37 -18.84 33.67
N SER A 6 2.47 -18.43 33.03
CA SER A 6 2.55 -18.26 31.57
C SER A 6 1.32 -17.68 30.87
N SER A 7 1.35 -16.37 30.63
CA SER A 7 0.68 -15.76 29.47
C SER A 7 1.76 -15.33 28.48
N ALA A 8 2.29 -16.31 27.75
CA ALA A 8 2.84 -16.08 26.42
C ALA A 8 1.66 -15.76 25.51
N ASP A 9 1.37 -14.47 25.34
CA ASP A 9 0.47 -14.07 24.26
C ASP A 9 1.27 -14.11 22.96
N SER A 10 0.80 -14.97 22.08
CA SER A 10 1.42 -15.34 20.83
C SER A 10 0.74 -14.54 19.74
N SER A 11 1.19 -13.31 19.49
CA SER A 11 0.81 -12.59 18.28
C SER A 11 1.59 -13.19 17.11
N GLN A 12 0.98 -14.21 16.50
CA GLN A 12 1.41 -14.73 15.19
C GLN A 12 1.15 -13.64 14.15
N SER A 13 2.18 -12.88 13.76
CA SER A 13 2.13 -12.02 12.58
C SER A 13 2.09 -12.92 11.34
N ALA A 14 0.92 -13.05 10.73
CA ALA A 14 0.75 -13.84 9.51
C ALA A 14 1.39 -13.08 8.34
N ASP A 15 2.43 -13.67 7.74
CA ASP A 15 2.96 -13.32 6.41
C ASP A 15 1.84 -13.44 5.37
N THR A 16 1.07 -12.38 5.20
CA THR A 16 -0.09 -12.37 4.31
C THR A 16 0.28 -11.66 3.03
N ALA A 17 0.64 -12.43 2.00
CA ALA A 17 0.77 -11.93 0.65
C ALA A 17 -0.64 -11.70 0.06
N LEU A 18 -0.89 -10.49 -0.47
CA LEU A 18 -2.18 -10.12 -1.07
C LEU A 18 -1.98 -9.79 -2.56
N GLY A 19 -2.83 -10.38 -3.40
CA GLY A 19 -2.88 -10.07 -4.82
C GLY A 19 -3.83 -8.91 -5.14
N ALA A 20 -3.92 -8.60 -6.44
CA ALA A 20 -4.71 -7.50 -6.97
C ALA A 20 -6.19 -7.51 -6.55
N GLU A 21 -6.84 -8.69 -6.52
CA GLU A 21 -8.25 -8.83 -6.12
C GLU A 21 -8.46 -8.56 -4.63
N GLN A 22 -7.56 -9.06 -3.78
CA GLN A 22 -7.61 -8.79 -2.34
C GLN A 22 -7.37 -7.30 -2.05
N ILE A 23 -6.44 -6.66 -2.76
CA ILE A 23 -6.21 -5.22 -2.66
C ILE A 23 -7.49 -4.45 -3.02
N GLU A 24 -8.19 -4.81 -4.09
CA GLU A 24 -9.45 -4.16 -4.48
C GLU A 24 -10.58 -4.33 -3.46
N ALA A 25 -10.56 -5.41 -2.66
CA ALA A 25 -11.50 -5.61 -1.57
C ALA A 25 -11.18 -4.72 -0.36
N MET A 26 -9.92 -4.33 -0.16
CA MET A 26 -9.47 -3.51 0.97
C MET A 26 -9.58 -2.01 0.71
N ILE A 27 -9.32 -1.57 -0.52
CA ILE A 27 -9.34 -0.15 -0.90
C ILE A 27 -10.28 0.12 -2.09
N PRO A 28 -10.89 1.32 -2.17
CA PRO A 28 -11.87 1.64 -3.22
C PRO A 28 -11.23 1.93 -4.60
N HIS A 29 -9.90 2.06 -4.67
CA HIS A 29 -9.19 2.38 -5.92
C HIS A 29 -9.41 1.31 -7.00
N ARG A 30 -9.59 1.73 -8.25
CA ARG A 30 -9.76 0.86 -9.43
C ARG A 30 -8.88 1.32 -10.59
N PRO A 31 -8.59 0.46 -11.58
CA PRO A 31 -7.86 0.88 -12.78
C PRO A 31 -8.46 2.13 -13.43
N PRO A 32 -7.63 3.06 -13.92
CA PRO A 32 -6.17 2.98 -13.98
C PRO A 32 -5.44 3.48 -12.71
N MET A 33 -6.17 3.94 -11.68
CA MET A 33 -5.59 4.53 -10.46
C MET A 33 -5.38 3.55 -9.30
N ARG A 34 -5.69 2.26 -9.46
CA ARG A 34 -5.22 1.20 -8.53
C ARG A 34 -3.80 0.85 -8.93
N LEU A 35 -2.84 1.34 -8.14
CA LEU A 35 -1.43 1.33 -8.52
C LEU A 35 -0.65 0.17 -7.95
N LEU A 36 -1.04 -0.43 -6.83
CA LEU A 36 -0.30 -1.55 -6.24
C LEU A 36 -0.61 -2.86 -6.95
N ASP A 37 0.43 -3.64 -7.25
CA ASP A 37 0.28 -4.94 -7.90
C ASP A 37 0.07 -6.04 -6.85
N GLU A 38 0.85 -6.01 -5.76
CA GLU A 38 0.76 -6.97 -4.66
C GLU A 38 1.26 -6.38 -3.33
N VAL A 39 0.76 -6.94 -2.22
CA VAL A 39 1.34 -6.78 -0.88
C VAL A 39 2.22 -8.00 -0.63
N VAL A 40 3.49 -7.75 -0.36
CA VAL A 40 4.53 -8.78 -0.15
C VAL A 40 4.50 -9.27 1.29
N GLU A 41 4.35 -8.35 2.23
CA GLU A 41 4.37 -8.60 3.67
C GLU A 41 3.52 -7.52 4.36
N MET A 42 2.77 -7.93 5.38
CA MET A 42 1.96 -7.03 6.18
C MET A 42 1.98 -7.48 7.64
N THR A 43 2.33 -6.56 8.53
CA THR A 43 2.22 -6.71 9.98
C THR A 43 1.18 -5.72 10.51
N GLU A 44 0.95 -5.70 11.83
CA GLU A 44 0.05 -4.72 12.46
C GLU A 44 0.47 -3.27 12.25
N SER A 45 1.73 -2.97 11.94
CA SER A 45 2.21 -1.58 11.84
C SER A 45 3.02 -1.27 10.59
N THR A 46 3.34 -2.29 9.79
CA THR A 46 4.21 -2.15 8.62
C THR A 46 3.60 -2.90 7.45
N LEU A 47 3.68 -2.29 6.27
CA LEU A 47 3.24 -2.90 5.01
C LEU A 47 4.31 -2.74 3.95
N HIS A 48 4.69 -3.85 3.32
CA HIS A 48 5.57 -3.88 2.17
C HIS A 48 4.76 -4.25 0.92
N ALA A 49 4.67 -3.33 -0.04
CA ALA A 49 3.98 -3.54 -1.30
C ALA A 49 4.94 -3.45 -2.49
N ARG A 50 4.54 -4.03 -3.61
CA ARG A 50 5.27 -3.99 -4.87
C ARG A 50 4.43 -3.34 -5.97
N LYS A 51 5.09 -2.50 -6.75
CA LYS A 51 4.59 -1.95 -8.01
C LYS A 51 5.68 -2.03 -9.06
N THR A 52 5.39 -2.72 -10.15
CA THR A 52 6.11 -2.74 -11.42
C THR A 52 5.56 -1.65 -12.34
N PHE A 53 6.42 -0.70 -12.72
CA PHE A 53 6.09 0.32 -13.71
C PHE A 53 6.43 -0.16 -15.12
N ALA A 54 5.54 0.09 -16.07
CA ALA A 54 5.72 -0.27 -17.47
C ALA A 54 5.57 0.95 -18.38
N GLU A 55 6.19 0.93 -19.55
CA GLU A 55 6.15 2.06 -20.50
C GLU A 55 4.73 2.36 -21.00
N ASP A 56 3.85 1.35 -20.98
CA ASP A 56 2.44 1.46 -21.38
C ASP A 56 1.53 1.94 -20.25
N ASP A 57 2.03 2.14 -19.02
CA ASP A 57 1.26 2.77 -17.95
C ASP A 57 0.80 4.17 -18.38
N PHE A 58 -0.47 4.48 -18.15
CA PHE A 58 -1.10 5.72 -18.66
C PHE A 58 -0.37 7.01 -18.23
N PHE A 59 0.31 7.00 -17.07
CA PHE A 59 1.09 8.12 -16.58
C PHE A 59 2.50 8.20 -17.21
N VAL A 60 3.08 7.08 -17.66
CA VAL A 60 4.41 7.05 -18.30
C VAL A 60 4.32 7.46 -19.77
N GLN A 61 3.27 7.04 -20.47
CA GLN A 61 3.05 7.38 -21.89
C GLN A 61 3.10 8.90 -22.14
N GLY A 62 2.61 9.69 -21.19
CA GLY A 62 2.62 11.16 -21.25
C GLY A 62 3.79 11.82 -20.51
N HIS A 63 4.66 11.05 -19.84
CA HIS A 63 5.69 11.58 -18.95
C HIS A 63 7.03 10.87 -19.17
N PHE A 64 7.75 11.15 -20.25
CA PHE A 64 7.45 12.08 -21.33
C PHE A 64 7.49 11.31 -22.66
N PRO A 65 6.80 11.77 -23.71
CA PRO A 65 6.90 11.13 -25.02
C PRO A 65 8.36 11.03 -25.49
N GLY A 66 8.84 9.79 -25.69
CA GLY A 66 10.24 9.50 -26.06
C GLY A 66 11.25 9.50 -24.90
N TYR A 67 10.80 9.69 -23.66
CA TYR A 67 11.62 9.63 -22.45
C TYR A 67 10.76 9.12 -21.26
N PRO A 68 10.55 7.79 -21.14
CA PRO A 68 9.70 7.23 -20.11
C PRO A 68 10.28 7.51 -18.71
N LEU A 69 9.49 8.17 -17.87
CA LEU A 69 9.87 8.53 -16.50
C LEU A 69 8.64 8.50 -15.60
N VAL A 70 8.67 7.73 -14.52
CA VAL A 70 7.56 7.66 -13.59
C VAL A 70 7.44 8.98 -12.82
N PRO A 71 6.29 9.68 -12.88
CA PRO A 71 6.11 10.89 -12.10
C PRO A 71 6.26 10.60 -10.60
N GLY A 72 7.02 11.44 -9.89
CA GLY A 72 7.23 11.24 -8.44
C GLY A 72 5.92 11.20 -7.64
N VAL A 73 4.88 11.91 -8.09
CA VAL A 73 3.54 11.88 -7.48
C VAL A 73 2.88 10.51 -7.57
N ILE A 74 3.18 9.70 -8.58
CA ILE A 74 2.68 8.31 -8.69
C ILE A 74 3.35 7.44 -7.63
N GLN A 75 4.65 7.62 -7.38
CA GLN A 75 5.35 6.91 -6.31
C GLN A 75 4.76 7.29 -4.93
N CYS A 76 4.43 8.56 -4.72
CA CYS A 76 3.72 9.02 -3.52
C CYS A 76 2.35 8.35 -3.36
N GLU A 77 1.56 8.30 -4.44
CA GLU A 77 0.24 7.66 -4.43
C GLU A 77 0.34 6.16 -4.12
N CYS A 78 1.34 5.45 -4.66
CA CYS A 78 1.61 4.06 -4.27
C CYS A 78 1.82 3.92 -2.75
N CYS A 79 2.60 4.81 -2.14
CA CYS A 79 2.81 4.80 -0.68
C CYS A 79 1.52 5.11 0.09
N LEU A 80 0.69 6.01 -0.42
CA LEU A 80 -0.60 6.35 0.21
C LEU A 80 -1.59 5.18 0.13
N GLN A 81 -1.66 4.47 -1.01
CA GLN A 81 -2.49 3.27 -1.15
C GLN A 81 -2.00 2.14 -0.23
N ALA A 82 -0.68 1.96 -0.10
CA ALA A 82 -0.10 1.02 0.85
C ALA A 82 -0.51 1.35 2.29
N GLY A 83 -0.43 2.63 2.68
CA GLY A 83 -0.91 3.09 3.99
C GLY A 83 -2.41 2.91 4.18
N ALA A 84 -3.21 3.10 3.13
CA ALA A 84 -4.66 2.89 3.17
C ALA A 84 -5.05 1.42 3.39
N ILE A 85 -4.31 0.48 2.78
CA ILE A 85 -4.48 -0.96 3.02
C ILE A 85 -4.18 -1.28 4.48
N LEU A 86 -3.06 -0.79 5.03
CA LEU A 86 -2.72 -1.00 6.44
C LEU A 86 -3.76 -0.37 7.38
N LEU A 87 -4.28 0.81 7.04
CA LEU A 87 -5.32 1.48 7.82
C LEU A 87 -6.65 0.71 7.83
N ARG A 88 -6.97 -0.01 6.75
CA ARG A 88 -8.20 -0.81 6.64
C ARG A 88 -8.27 -1.88 7.71
N GLU A 89 -7.17 -2.56 8.02
CA GLU A 89 -7.08 -3.58 9.08
C GLU A 89 -7.40 -3.02 10.49
N HIS A 90 -7.18 -1.72 10.69
CA HIS A 90 -7.40 -1.06 11.97
C HIS A 90 -8.73 -0.33 12.05
N THR A 91 -9.48 -0.28 10.95
CA THR A 91 -10.73 0.46 10.86
C THR A 91 -11.90 -0.51 10.99
N PRO A 92 -12.74 -0.39 12.03
CA PRO A 92 -13.91 -1.25 12.16
C PRO A 92 -14.84 -1.06 10.94
N GLU A 93 -15.51 -2.13 10.51
CA GLU A 93 -16.40 -2.14 9.35
C GLU A 93 -17.69 -1.34 9.61
N VAL A 94 -17.57 -0.02 9.67
CA VAL A 94 -18.67 0.91 9.87
C VAL A 94 -18.79 1.79 8.64
N GLY A 95 -19.76 1.49 7.78
CA GLY A 95 -20.04 2.29 6.58
C GLY A 95 -19.00 2.14 5.47
N GLU A 96 -19.00 3.12 4.56
CA GLU A 96 -18.10 3.16 3.40
C GLU A 96 -16.70 3.61 3.80
N PHE A 97 -15.67 2.86 3.41
CA PHE A 97 -14.27 3.20 3.68
C PHE A 97 -13.64 3.92 2.49
N VAL A 98 -13.47 5.23 2.63
CA VAL A 98 -12.78 6.08 1.66
C VAL A 98 -11.59 6.76 2.34
N PRO A 99 -10.36 6.24 2.15
CA PRO A 99 -9.17 6.85 2.73
C PRO A 99 -8.86 8.16 1.99
N VAL A 100 -8.60 9.23 2.74
CA VAL A 100 -8.23 10.54 2.18
C VAL A 100 -6.84 10.93 2.67
N ALA A 101 -5.93 11.16 1.72
CA ALA A 101 -4.60 11.68 2.02
C ALA A 101 -4.69 13.16 2.39
N THR A 102 -4.19 13.52 3.57
CA THR A 102 -4.25 14.89 4.10
C THR A 102 -2.91 15.62 4.00
N ARG A 103 -1.81 14.89 4.18
CA ARG A 103 -0.45 15.44 4.16
C ARG A 103 0.57 14.35 3.85
N MET A 104 1.58 14.72 3.07
CA MET A 104 2.87 14.04 3.02
C MET A 104 3.95 15.05 3.40
N ASP A 105 4.97 14.59 4.12
CA ASP A 105 6.06 15.44 4.58
C ASP A 105 7.41 14.85 4.19
N SER A 106 8.38 15.72 3.96
CA SER A 106 9.78 15.34 3.74
C SER A 106 10.03 14.36 2.58
N VAL A 107 9.17 14.37 1.57
CA VAL A 107 9.31 13.54 0.35
C VAL A 107 10.56 13.97 -0.43
N LYS A 108 11.42 13.02 -0.77
CA LYS A 108 12.64 13.23 -1.56
C LYS A 108 12.84 12.11 -2.55
N PHE A 109 12.82 12.43 -3.85
CA PHE A 109 13.16 11.49 -4.92
C PHE A 109 14.67 11.52 -5.15
N LYS A 110 15.33 10.37 -5.02
CA LYS A 110 16.79 10.26 -5.14
C LYS A 110 17.25 9.74 -6.51
N ASN A 111 16.43 8.89 -7.13
CA ASN A 111 16.70 8.26 -8.42
C ASN A 111 15.50 8.45 -9.34
N MET A 112 15.76 8.50 -10.64
CA MET A 112 14.70 8.38 -11.65
C MET A 112 14.24 6.94 -11.69
N VAL A 113 12.92 6.75 -11.81
CA VAL A 113 12.25 5.46 -11.94
C VAL A 113 11.54 5.46 -13.29
#